data_AF-A0A955LLG2-F1
#
_entry.id   AF-A0A955LLG2-F1
#
_cell.length_a   1.000
_cell.length_b   1.000
_cell.length_c   1.000
_cell.angle_alpha   90.00
_cell.angle_beta   90.00
_cell.angle_gamma   90.00
#
_symmetry.space_group_name_H-M   'P 1'
#
loop_
_entity.id
_entity.type
_entity.pdbx_description
1 polymer ?
#
loop_
_entity_poly.entity_id
_entity_poly.type
_entity_poly.pdbx_seq_one_letter_code
_entity_poly.pdbx_strand_id
1 'polypeptide(L)'
;MSYQPHSDLEKLFFDEINQGTPNRIRNLPVIDLSNKDEFTLTLKKEQLLRHTSDPRPLEEGEIRSDAGLGLYDWFANYKQEAMYSTAGIRGPQNPLYPWDTRYPLSLVGVMLATLGKALVAKDKFDDAEINKIAASEVRYNSTDYVDLIARIQAGVGINTFVTQDLQTIPIWMTSFLIFMLDLYGGEYVTSSHSISKKIATKDLNFQGSQYIPEESARFIAKIEDIFKEVEEHGSYQVTIAADANMNINGRLMQKINNGVPMYV
;
A
#
# COMPACT_ATOMS: atom_id res chain seq x y z
N MET A 1 7.00 -2.03 14.30
CA MET A 1 6.58 -2.38 15.68
C MET A 1 7.07 -3.78 16.02
N SER A 2 7.45 -4.08 17.26
CA SER A 2 7.70 -5.46 17.70
C SER A 2 6.37 -6.11 18.08
N TYR A 3 5.88 -7.07 17.28
CA TYR A 3 4.70 -7.85 17.65
C TYR A 3 5.01 -8.70 18.89
N GLN A 4 4.22 -8.51 19.95
CA GLN A 4 4.25 -9.37 21.12
C GLN A 4 3.18 -10.46 20.91
N PRO A 5 3.56 -11.74 20.83
CA PRO A 5 2.58 -12.81 20.63
C PRO A 5 1.65 -12.93 21.84
N HIS A 6 0.37 -13.14 21.56
CA HIS A 6 -0.71 -13.31 22.55
C HIS A 6 -0.88 -14.78 22.98
N SER A 7 -0.26 -15.72 22.26
CA SER A 7 -0.30 -17.16 22.58
C SER A 7 0.94 -17.89 22.08
N ASP A 8 1.17 -19.10 22.59
CA ASP A 8 2.26 -19.97 22.12
C ASP A 8 2.12 -20.32 20.63
N LEU A 9 0.89 -20.51 20.14
CA LEU A 9 0.64 -20.78 18.72
C LEU A 9 1.01 -19.57 17.84
N GLU A 10 0.69 -18.36 18.29
CA GLU A 10 1.07 -17.15 17.57
C GLU A 10 2.58 -16.91 17.60
N LYS A 11 3.23 -17.25 18.71
CA LYS A 11 4.69 -17.24 18.80
C LYS A 11 5.32 -18.19 17.80
N LEU A 12 4.85 -19.44 17.71
CA LEU A 12 5.30 -20.42 16.72
C LEU A 12 5.12 -19.89 15.29
N PHE A 13 3.96 -19.28 15.01
CA PHE A 13 3.68 -18.65 13.72
C PHE A 13 4.68 -17.52 13.38
N PHE A 14 5.00 -16.65 14.34
CA PHE A 14 5.99 -15.60 14.15
C PHE A 14 7.41 -16.16 14.00
N ASP A 15 7.76 -17.22 14.73
CA ASP A 15 9.06 -17.90 14.59
C ASP A 15 9.21 -18.51 13.19
N GLU A 16 8.15 -19.14 12.65
CA GLU A 16 8.14 -19.66 11.27
C GLU A 16 8.31 -18.54 10.22
N ILE A 17 7.59 -17.43 10.37
CA ILE A 17 7.73 -16.26 9.49
C ILE A 17 9.16 -15.73 9.54
N ASN A 18 9.69 -15.58 10.74
CA ASN A 18 11.04 -15.11 10.95
C ASN A 18 12.02 -16.04 10.22
N GLN A 19 12.02 -17.34 10.54
CA GLN A 19 12.92 -18.34 9.93
C GLN A 19 12.81 -18.41 8.41
N GLY A 20 11.58 -18.33 7.85
CA GLY A 20 11.33 -18.35 6.41
C GLY A 20 11.61 -17.04 5.67
N THR A 21 11.97 -15.97 6.39
CA THR A 21 12.33 -14.68 5.80
C THR A 21 13.85 -14.55 5.62
N PRO A 22 14.35 -14.33 4.38
CA PRO A 22 15.77 -14.15 4.13
C PRO A 22 16.39 -13.02 4.97
N ASN A 23 17.62 -13.23 5.46
CA ASN A 23 18.37 -12.24 6.26
C ASN A 23 18.38 -10.84 5.66
N ARG A 24 18.57 -10.74 4.34
CA ARG A 24 18.58 -9.46 3.61
C ARG A 24 17.29 -8.65 3.78
N ILE A 25 16.14 -9.33 3.92
CA ILE A 25 14.85 -8.69 4.12
C ILE A 25 14.67 -8.33 5.60
N ARG A 26 15.07 -9.22 6.51
CA ARG A 26 14.95 -8.99 7.96
C ARG A 26 15.73 -7.77 8.44
N ASN A 27 16.90 -7.54 7.85
CA ASN A 27 17.88 -6.55 8.34
C ASN A 27 17.82 -5.20 7.62
N LEU A 28 17.10 -5.10 6.49
CA LEU A 28 17.08 -3.88 5.68
C LEU A 28 15.64 -3.57 5.25
N PRO A 29 14.91 -2.73 6.01
CA PRO A 29 13.62 -2.25 5.55
C PRO A 29 13.79 -1.38 4.31
N VAL A 30 12.98 -1.64 3.28
CA VAL A 30 12.94 -0.81 2.07
C VAL A 30 12.21 0.51 2.33
N ILE A 31 11.18 0.46 3.18
CA ILE A 31 10.39 1.61 3.61
C ILE A 31 10.39 1.60 5.15
N ASP A 32 10.88 2.68 5.75
CA ASP A 32 10.95 2.84 7.20
C ASP A 32 9.94 3.89 7.68
N LEU A 33 8.77 3.42 8.13
CA LEU A 33 7.70 4.28 8.67
C LEU A 33 7.96 4.72 10.12
N SER A 34 9.04 4.24 10.75
CA SER A 34 9.48 4.81 12.02
C SER A 34 10.09 6.20 11.84
N ASN A 35 10.60 6.49 10.63
CA ASN A 35 10.97 7.85 10.25
C ASN A 35 9.72 8.70 10.03
N LYS A 36 9.52 9.69 10.90
CA LYS A 36 8.37 10.60 10.89
C LYS A 36 8.56 11.80 9.97
N ASP A 37 9.79 12.11 9.63
CA ASP A 37 10.11 13.16 8.68
C ASP A 37 9.83 12.72 7.24
N GLU A 38 9.76 13.69 6.33
CA GLU A 38 9.68 13.42 4.90
C GLU A 38 10.95 12.71 4.41
N PHE A 39 10.78 11.73 3.54
CA PHE A 39 11.89 11.08 2.86
C PHE A 39 11.52 10.70 1.42
N THR A 40 12.55 10.53 0.60
CA THR A 40 12.41 10.11 -0.78
C THR A 40 12.89 8.68 -0.93
N LEU A 41 12.04 7.81 -1.49
CA LEU A 41 12.44 6.50 -1.96
C LEU A 41 12.81 6.58 -3.43
N THR A 42 14.04 6.21 -3.76
CA THR A 42 14.49 6.13 -5.16
C THR A 42 14.36 4.70 -5.64
N LEU A 43 13.36 4.45 -6.49
CA LEU A 43 13.22 3.19 -7.21
C LEU A 43 14.25 3.17 -8.34
N LYS A 44 15.10 2.14 -8.37
CA LYS A 44 16.16 1.98 -9.39
C LYS A 44 15.93 0.76 -10.26
N LYS A 45 16.53 0.77 -11.45
CA LYS A 45 16.44 -0.32 -12.43
C LYS A 45 16.80 -1.68 -11.84
N GLU A 46 17.81 -1.74 -10.98
CA GLU A 46 18.26 -2.97 -10.32
C GLU A 46 17.17 -3.59 -9.43
N GLN A 47 16.30 -2.78 -8.83
CA GLN A 47 15.25 -3.24 -7.95
C GLN A 47 14.06 -3.85 -8.72
N LEU A 48 13.92 -3.53 -10.01
CA LEU A 48 12.90 -4.16 -10.86
C LEU A 48 13.16 -5.65 -11.06
N LEU A 49 14.44 -6.04 -11.05
CA LEU A 49 14.91 -7.42 -11.27
C LEU A 49 14.73 -8.31 -10.04
N ARG A 50 14.75 -9.63 -10.26
CA ARG A 50 14.81 -10.63 -9.17
C ARG A 50 16.15 -10.52 -8.42
N HIS A 51 16.11 -10.83 -7.13
CA HIS A 51 17.32 -10.91 -6.31
C HIS A 51 18.23 -12.06 -6.79
N THR A 52 19.56 -11.93 -6.69
CA THR A 52 20.53 -13.00 -7.03
C THR A 52 20.26 -14.31 -6.31
N SER A 53 19.75 -14.25 -5.08
CA SER A 53 19.38 -15.39 -4.25
C SER A 53 17.98 -15.98 -4.54
N ASP A 54 17.24 -15.51 -5.55
CA ASP A 54 15.92 -16.07 -5.87
C ASP A 54 16.06 -17.53 -6.36
N PRO A 55 15.32 -18.51 -5.82
CA PRO A 55 15.50 -19.91 -6.22
C PRO A 55 14.83 -20.25 -7.56
N ARG A 56 13.94 -19.40 -8.10
CA ARG A 56 13.21 -19.68 -9.34
C ARG A 56 14.14 -19.63 -10.56
N PRO A 57 13.99 -20.52 -11.55
CA PRO A 57 14.82 -20.48 -12.76
C PRO A 57 14.67 -19.12 -13.49
N LEU A 58 15.74 -18.72 -14.18
CA LEU A 58 15.71 -17.58 -15.09
C LEU A 58 15.18 -18.06 -16.45
N GLU A 59 14.37 -17.22 -17.09
CA GLU A 59 14.06 -17.37 -18.51
C GLU A 59 15.25 -16.86 -19.36
N GLU A 60 15.26 -17.21 -20.65
CA GLU A 60 16.36 -16.85 -21.55
C GLU A 60 16.52 -15.32 -21.63
N GLY A 61 17.71 -14.81 -21.30
CA GLY A 61 18.01 -13.38 -21.30
C GLY A 61 17.68 -12.64 -19.99
N GLU A 62 17.07 -13.28 -19.00
CA GLU A 62 16.84 -12.66 -17.69
C GLU A 62 18.16 -12.54 -16.89
N ILE A 63 18.29 -11.41 -16.18
CA ILE A 63 19.40 -11.16 -15.24
C ILE A 63 18.87 -10.87 -13.84
N ARG A 64 19.74 -11.01 -12.85
CA ARG A 64 19.43 -10.76 -11.44
C ARG A 64 20.28 -9.64 -10.89
N SER A 65 19.86 -9.08 -9.76
CA SER A 65 20.60 -8.05 -9.04
C SER A 65 20.62 -8.32 -7.54
N ASP A 66 21.72 -7.98 -6.85
CA ASP A 66 21.79 -8.03 -5.38
C ASP A 66 20.86 -6.99 -4.72
N ALA A 67 20.47 -5.94 -5.45
CA ALA A 67 19.44 -4.99 -5.02
C ALA A 67 18.02 -5.41 -5.45
N GLY A 68 17.88 -6.56 -6.12
CA GLY A 68 16.62 -6.98 -6.75
C GLY A 68 15.47 -7.16 -5.76
N LEU A 69 14.32 -6.56 -6.07
CA LEU A 69 13.06 -6.70 -5.34
C LEU A 69 12.03 -7.54 -6.10
N GLY A 70 12.30 -7.93 -7.35
CA GLY A 70 11.41 -8.73 -8.18
C GLY A 70 10.16 -7.98 -8.64
N LEU A 71 10.27 -6.66 -8.86
CA LEU A 71 9.09 -5.83 -9.12
C LEU A 71 8.46 -6.08 -10.49
N TYR A 72 9.20 -6.58 -11.49
CA TYR A 72 8.58 -7.04 -12.74
C TYR A 72 7.61 -8.19 -12.52
N ASP A 73 8.03 -9.23 -11.80
CA ASP A 73 7.15 -10.36 -11.48
C ASP A 73 5.97 -9.90 -10.64
N TRP A 74 6.23 -9.06 -9.64
CA TRP A 74 5.20 -8.51 -8.80
C TRP A 74 4.16 -7.78 -9.64
N PHE A 75 4.60 -6.89 -10.54
CA PHE A 75 3.71 -6.09 -11.37
C PHE A 75 2.93 -6.95 -12.36
N ALA A 76 3.56 -7.94 -12.99
CA ALA A 76 2.87 -8.86 -13.90
C ALA A 76 1.71 -9.60 -13.20
N ASN A 77 1.97 -10.16 -12.02
CA ASN A 77 0.94 -10.84 -11.22
C ASN A 77 -0.13 -9.86 -10.71
N TYR A 78 0.30 -8.69 -10.23
CA TYR A 78 -0.59 -7.66 -9.70
C TYR A 78 -1.52 -7.10 -10.78
N LYS A 79 -0.99 -6.84 -11.99
CA LYS A 79 -1.76 -6.45 -13.19
C LYS A 79 -2.78 -7.51 -13.56
N GLN A 80 -2.40 -8.78 -13.56
CA GLN A 80 -3.34 -9.86 -13.83
C GLN A 80 -4.49 -9.87 -12.82
N GLU A 81 -4.20 -9.81 -11.51
CA GLU A 81 -5.23 -9.80 -10.46
C GLU A 81 -6.13 -8.56 -10.53
N ALA A 82 -5.56 -7.39 -10.83
CA ALA A 82 -6.28 -6.12 -10.96
C ALA A 82 -7.39 -6.15 -12.03
N MET A 83 -7.22 -6.96 -13.09
CA MET A 83 -8.20 -7.08 -14.18
C MET A 83 -9.43 -7.89 -13.81
N TYR A 84 -9.33 -8.76 -12.80
CA TYR A 84 -10.42 -9.67 -12.41
C TYR A 84 -10.98 -9.38 -11.02
N SER A 85 -10.25 -8.65 -10.17
CA SER A 85 -10.70 -8.42 -8.81
C SER A 85 -11.83 -7.40 -8.73
N THR A 86 -12.99 -7.86 -8.26
CA THR A 86 -14.14 -7.02 -7.93
C THR A 86 -14.12 -6.55 -6.46
N ALA A 87 -13.17 -7.03 -5.66
CA ALA A 87 -13.22 -6.93 -4.20
C ALA A 87 -11.91 -6.41 -3.56
N GLY A 88 -11.15 -5.61 -4.33
CA GLY A 88 -9.79 -5.15 -4.04
C GLY A 88 -8.73 -6.23 -4.31
N ILE A 89 -7.49 -5.83 -4.57
CA ILE A 89 -6.40 -6.78 -4.85
C ILE A 89 -5.97 -7.42 -3.54
N ARG A 90 -6.20 -8.73 -3.42
CA ARG A 90 -6.00 -9.51 -2.19
C ARG A 90 -4.79 -10.40 -2.31
N GLY A 91 -4.03 -10.50 -1.24
CA GLY A 91 -2.93 -11.45 -1.20
C GLY A 91 -2.39 -11.69 0.19
N PRO A 92 -1.47 -12.65 0.32
CA PRO A 92 -0.74 -12.83 1.56
C PRO A 92 0.17 -11.62 1.79
N GLN A 93 0.41 -11.31 3.07
CA GLN A 93 1.45 -10.40 3.52
C GLN A 93 2.45 -11.12 4.43
N ASN A 94 3.58 -10.47 4.70
CA ASN A 94 4.50 -10.85 5.76
C ASN A 94 4.18 -10.03 7.02
N PRO A 95 3.61 -10.63 8.08
CA PRO A 95 3.24 -9.90 9.30
C PRO A 95 4.40 -9.19 10.00
N LEU A 96 5.62 -9.78 9.97
CA LEU A 96 6.77 -9.23 10.69
C LEU A 96 7.61 -8.28 9.83
N TYR A 97 7.65 -8.51 8.52
CA TYR A 97 8.47 -7.76 7.57
C TYR A 97 7.60 -7.23 6.43
N PRO A 98 6.74 -6.21 6.68
CA PRO A 98 5.73 -5.79 5.72
C PRO A 98 6.33 -5.25 4.41
N TRP A 99 7.64 -4.94 4.35
CA TRP A 99 8.37 -4.56 3.13
C TRP A 99 8.84 -5.76 2.27
N ASP A 100 8.54 -7.00 2.64
CA ASP A 100 8.96 -8.21 1.91
C ASP A 100 8.23 -8.35 0.56
N THR A 101 8.91 -7.95 -0.53
CA THR A 101 8.36 -7.90 -1.89
C THR A 101 8.07 -9.26 -2.53
N ARG A 102 8.42 -10.37 -1.86
CA ARG A 102 7.95 -11.71 -2.25
C ARG A 102 6.44 -11.86 -2.06
N TYR A 103 5.84 -10.98 -1.25
CA TYR A 103 4.41 -10.89 -1.02
C TYR A 103 3.82 -9.72 -1.83
N PRO A 104 2.67 -9.93 -2.52
CA PRO A 104 2.09 -8.91 -3.39
C PRO A 104 1.63 -7.67 -2.63
N LEU A 105 1.10 -7.86 -1.41
CA LEU A 105 0.69 -6.77 -0.53
C LEU A 105 1.81 -6.51 0.49
N SER A 106 2.96 -6.11 -0.03
CA SER A 106 4.06 -5.52 0.77
C SER A 106 3.93 -3.99 0.77
N LEU A 107 4.65 -3.30 1.66
CA LEU A 107 4.72 -1.83 1.66
C LEU A 107 5.17 -1.29 0.30
N VAL A 108 6.11 -1.94 -0.37
CA VAL A 108 6.56 -1.51 -1.72
C VAL A 108 5.44 -1.69 -2.74
N GLY A 109 4.70 -2.81 -2.69
CA GLY A 109 3.57 -3.04 -3.59
C GLY A 109 2.42 -2.05 -3.36
N VAL A 110 2.08 -1.80 -2.09
CA VAL A 110 1.08 -0.79 -1.71
C VAL A 110 1.54 0.61 -2.10
N MET A 111 2.83 0.91 -1.97
CA MET A 111 3.39 2.20 -2.39
C MET A 111 3.18 2.43 -3.89
N LEU A 112 3.58 1.47 -4.73
CA LEU A 112 3.42 1.56 -6.19
C LEU A 112 1.95 1.69 -6.59
N ALA A 113 1.08 0.86 -5.99
CA ALA A 113 -0.36 0.93 -6.24
C ALA A 113 -0.95 2.29 -5.86
N THR A 114 -0.66 2.77 -4.65
CA THR A 114 -1.13 4.08 -4.14
C THR A 114 -0.65 5.21 -5.02
N LEU A 115 0.64 5.22 -5.37
CA LEU A 115 1.22 6.24 -6.23
C LEU A 115 0.55 6.24 -7.61
N GLY A 116 0.37 5.07 -8.24
CA GLY A 116 -0.36 4.98 -9.52
C GLY A 116 -1.77 5.54 -9.43
N LYS A 117 -2.52 5.24 -8.37
CA LYS A 117 -3.88 5.77 -8.14
C LYS A 117 -3.88 7.27 -7.92
N ALA A 118 -2.89 7.78 -7.18
CA ALA A 118 -2.75 9.18 -6.86
C ALA A 118 -2.38 10.01 -8.11
N LEU A 119 -1.51 9.48 -8.99
CA LEU A 119 -1.19 10.07 -10.29
C LEU A 119 -2.41 10.08 -11.22
N VAL A 120 -3.21 9.01 -11.28
CA VAL A 120 -4.49 9.02 -12.04
C VAL A 120 -5.44 10.11 -11.54
N ALA A 121 -5.49 10.34 -10.22
CA ALA A 121 -6.33 11.40 -9.66
C ALA A 121 -5.84 12.79 -10.09
N LYS A 122 -4.53 13.03 -10.07
CA LYS A 122 -3.92 14.29 -10.49
C LYS A 122 -4.12 14.58 -11.97
N ASP A 123 -3.99 13.59 -12.85
CA ASP A 123 -4.19 13.76 -14.29
C ASP A 123 -5.61 14.17 -14.68
N LYS A 124 -6.61 13.79 -13.88
CA LYS A 124 -8.02 14.10 -14.17
C LYS A 124 -8.43 15.50 -13.74
N PHE A 125 -7.74 16.07 -12.77
CA PHE A 125 -8.11 17.32 -12.12
C PHE A 125 -6.88 18.21 -11.98
N ASP A 126 -6.58 18.95 -13.05
CA ASP A 126 -5.57 20.01 -13.03
C ASP A 126 -5.94 21.02 -11.94
N ASP A 127 -5.01 21.22 -11.01
CA ASP A 127 -5.05 22.20 -9.91
C ASP A 127 -6.27 22.15 -8.95
N ALA A 128 -7.18 21.20 -9.09
CA ALA A 128 -8.27 21.04 -8.13
C ALA A 128 -7.78 20.41 -6.82
N GLU A 129 -8.39 20.83 -5.71
CA GLU A 129 -8.20 20.17 -4.42
C GLU A 129 -8.82 18.77 -4.46
N ILE A 130 -8.00 17.74 -4.25
CA ILE A 130 -8.44 16.34 -4.20
C ILE A 130 -8.46 15.90 -2.74
N ASN A 131 -9.65 15.58 -2.24
CA ASN A 131 -9.86 15.03 -0.91
C ASN A 131 -10.16 13.53 -1.00
N LYS A 132 -9.41 12.71 -0.25
CA LYS A 132 -9.59 11.26 -0.13
C LYS A 132 -9.66 10.83 1.33
N ILE A 133 -10.04 9.58 1.59
CA ILE A 133 -9.94 8.94 2.91
C ILE A 133 -9.05 7.70 2.84
N ALA A 134 -8.20 7.50 3.86
CA ALA A 134 -7.46 6.25 4.07
C ALA A 134 -7.84 5.67 5.44
N ALA A 135 -8.23 4.40 5.45
CA ALA A 135 -8.73 3.73 6.66
C ALA A 135 -8.49 2.21 6.59
N SER A 136 -8.76 1.50 7.69
CA SER A 136 -8.49 0.06 7.78
C SER A 136 -9.40 -0.67 8.74
N GLU A 137 -9.50 -1.99 8.58
CA GLU A 137 -9.92 -2.94 9.62
C GLU A 137 -8.73 -3.49 10.40
N VAL A 138 -9.00 -4.33 11.40
CA VAL A 138 -8.00 -5.01 12.21
C VAL A 138 -7.31 -6.13 11.42
N ARG A 139 -6.10 -5.86 10.94
CA ARG A 139 -5.17 -6.82 10.30
C ARG A 139 -3.76 -6.52 10.79
N TYR A 140 -2.84 -7.48 10.60
CA TYR A 140 -1.42 -7.18 10.73
C TYR A 140 -1.06 -6.02 9.82
N ASN A 141 -0.32 -5.05 10.36
CA ASN A 141 0.24 -3.89 9.66
C ASN A 141 -0.80 -2.93 9.07
N SER A 142 -2.09 -3.03 9.44
CA SER A 142 -3.13 -2.11 8.96
C SER A 142 -2.76 -0.64 9.14
N THR A 143 -2.27 -0.29 10.33
CA THR A 143 -1.79 1.06 10.66
C THR A 143 -0.65 1.50 9.75
N ASP A 144 0.35 0.62 9.53
CA ASP A 144 1.48 0.90 8.65
C ASP A 144 1.05 1.14 7.20
N TYR A 145 0.07 0.37 6.70
CA TYR A 145 -0.47 0.60 5.36
C TYR A 145 -1.26 1.91 5.26
N VAL A 146 -2.09 2.25 6.26
CA VAL A 146 -2.82 3.54 6.26
C VAL A 146 -1.85 4.71 6.34
N ASP A 147 -0.82 4.63 7.18
CA ASP A 147 0.25 5.64 7.28
C ASP A 147 0.94 5.84 5.92
N LEU A 148 1.41 4.74 5.31
CA LEU A 148 2.06 4.78 4.01
C LEU A 148 1.15 5.38 2.92
N ILE A 149 -0.11 4.93 2.86
CA ILE A 149 -1.08 5.42 1.87
C ILE A 149 -1.26 6.94 2.01
N ALA A 150 -1.49 7.43 3.24
CA ALA A 150 -1.70 8.85 3.50
C ALA A 150 -0.46 9.69 3.17
N ARG A 151 0.74 9.21 3.52
CA ARG A 151 2.00 9.90 3.26
C ARG A 151 2.34 9.97 1.76
N ILE A 152 2.02 8.95 0.98
CA ILE A 152 2.18 8.98 -0.49
C ILE A 152 1.18 9.95 -1.12
N GLN A 153 -0.09 9.86 -0.73
CA GLN A 153 -1.13 10.76 -1.23
C GLN A 153 -0.78 12.22 -0.91
N ALA A 154 -0.34 12.51 0.32
CA ALA A 154 0.14 13.83 0.71
C ALA A 154 1.37 14.28 -0.08
N GLY A 155 2.31 13.37 -0.36
CA GLY A 155 3.53 13.63 -1.15
C GLY A 155 3.24 14.04 -2.60
N VAL A 156 2.09 13.67 -3.15
CA VAL A 156 1.63 14.13 -4.48
C VAL A 156 0.61 15.30 -4.40
N GLY A 157 0.39 15.85 -3.21
CA GLY A 157 -0.51 16.99 -2.99
C GLY A 157 -1.99 16.64 -2.82
N ILE A 158 -2.34 15.40 -2.47
CA ILE A 158 -3.72 14.98 -2.16
C ILE A 158 -3.99 15.10 -0.67
N ASN A 159 -5.10 15.75 -0.31
CA ASN A 159 -5.61 15.81 1.05
C ASN A 159 -6.21 14.45 1.43
N THR A 160 -5.69 13.84 2.49
CA THR A 160 -6.09 12.51 2.95
C THR A 160 -6.64 12.59 4.36
N PHE A 161 -7.92 12.25 4.51
CA PHE A 161 -8.55 12.06 5.81
C PHE A 161 -8.16 10.72 6.39
N VAL A 162 -7.71 10.75 7.64
CA VAL A 162 -7.38 9.58 8.44
C VAL A 162 -8.01 9.74 9.82
N THR A 163 -8.29 8.63 10.48
CA THR A 163 -8.73 8.64 11.87
C THR A 163 -7.61 9.10 12.80
N GLN A 164 -7.99 9.58 13.99
CA GLN A 164 -7.01 9.88 15.03
C GLN A 164 -6.24 8.60 15.36
N ASP A 165 -4.91 8.73 15.49
CA ASP A 165 -3.99 7.62 15.75
C ASP A 165 -4.14 6.43 14.76
N LEU A 166 -4.68 6.71 13.56
CA LEU A 166 -4.95 5.73 12.50
C LEU A 166 -5.83 4.56 12.97
N GLN A 167 -6.74 4.83 13.91
CA GLN A 167 -7.68 3.84 14.46
C GLN A 167 -8.60 3.24 13.40
N THR A 168 -9.00 1.99 13.63
CA THR A 168 -9.91 1.25 12.76
C THR A 168 -11.33 1.82 12.76
N ILE A 169 -11.95 1.84 11.58
CA ILE A 169 -13.36 2.15 11.35
C ILE A 169 -13.92 1.11 10.38
N PRO A 170 -15.24 0.87 10.31
CA PRO A 170 -15.77 -0.17 9.42
C PRO A 170 -15.85 0.30 7.96
N ILE A 171 -15.76 -0.63 7.00
CA ILE A 171 -15.66 -0.27 5.58
C ILE A 171 -16.88 0.49 5.06
N TRP A 172 -18.06 0.13 5.55
CA TRP A 172 -19.30 0.81 5.18
C TRP A 172 -19.30 2.26 5.65
N MET A 173 -18.62 2.59 6.75
CA MET A 173 -18.47 3.96 7.22
C MET A 173 -17.56 4.74 6.28
N THR A 174 -16.43 4.17 5.86
CA THR A 174 -15.56 4.79 4.84
C THR A 174 -16.34 5.07 3.54
N SER A 175 -17.11 4.09 3.06
CA SER A 175 -17.97 4.23 1.88
C SER A 175 -19.00 5.36 2.05
N PHE A 176 -19.68 5.39 3.19
CA PHE A 176 -20.66 6.42 3.53
C PHE A 176 -20.03 7.81 3.61
N LEU A 177 -18.87 7.94 4.26
CA LEU A 177 -18.16 9.21 4.41
C LEU A 177 -17.64 9.74 3.07
N ILE A 178 -17.19 8.87 2.15
CA ILE A 178 -16.82 9.28 0.79
C ILE A 178 -17.99 9.96 0.11
N PHE A 179 -19.17 9.34 0.13
CA PHE A 179 -20.36 9.90 -0.48
C PHE A 179 -20.82 11.19 0.22
N MET A 180 -20.88 11.18 1.55
CA MET A 180 -21.42 12.30 2.33
C MET A 180 -20.55 13.56 2.32
N LEU A 181 -19.23 13.39 2.23
CA LEU A 181 -18.26 14.47 2.23
C LEU A 181 -17.80 14.86 0.82
N ASP A 182 -18.40 14.27 -0.23
CA ASP A 182 -18.05 14.49 -1.63
C ASP A 182 -16.55 14.28 -1.91
N LEU A 183 -16.00 13.16 -1.38
CA LEU A 183 -14.59 12.81 -1.57
C LEU A 183 -14.38 12.21 -2.96
N TYR A 184 -13.18 12.41 -3.51
CA TYR A 184 -12.77 11.75 -4.76
C TYR A 184 -12.78 10.21 -4.64
N GLY A 185 -12.58 9.71 -3.42
CA GLY A 185 -12.60 8.29 -3.12
C GLY A 185 -11.81 7.97 -1.88
N GLY A 186 -11.37 6.73 -1.76
CA GLY A 186 -10.56 6.30 -0.63
C GLY A 186 -9.87 4.98 -0.85
N GLU A 187 -8.96 4.66 0.06
CA GLU A 187 -8.26 3.39 0.09
C GLU A 187 -8.49 2.77 1.46
N TYR A 188 -8.98 1.53 1.43
CA TYR A 188 -9.41 0.86 2.64
C TYR A 188 -8.71 -0.48 2.81
N VAL A 189 -7.94 -0.61 3.89
CA VAL A 189 -7.10 -1.77 4.15
C VAL A 189 -7.91 -2.86 4.86
N THR A 190 -8.28 -3.90 4.13
CA THR A 190 -8.92 -5.10 4.69
C THR A 190 -8.93 -6.28 3.71
N SER A 191 -8.90 -7.50 4.23
CA SER A 191 -9.27 -8.72 3.50
C SER A 191 -10.63 -9.31 3.92
N SER A 192 -11.50 -8.49 4.53
CA SER A 192 -12.85 -8.82 5.02
C SER A 192 -12.82 -9.91 6.11
N HIS A 193 -13.20 -11.15 5.77
CA HIS A 193 -13.20 -12.32 6.65
C HIS A 193 -12.15 -13.35 6.22
N SER A 194 -11.13 -12.95 5.46
CA SER A 194 -10.04 -13.85 5.07
C SER A 194 -9.16 -14.20 6.27
N ILE A 195 -8.37 -15.26 6.15
CA ILE A 195 -7.35 -15.65 7.15
C ILE A 195 -6.44 -14.47 7.51
N SER A 196 -5.94 -14.41 8.74
CA SER A 196 -5.22 -13.24 9.29
C SER A 196 -3.98 -12.83 8.49
N LYS A 197 -3.30 -13.78 7.83
CA LYS A 197 -2.13 -13.51 6.97
C LYS A 197 -2.48 -12.84 5.63
N LYS A 198 -3.77 -12.77 5.26
CA LYS A 198 -4.20 -12.08 4.04
C LYS A 198 -4.56 -10.62 4.35
N ILE A 199 -4.22 -9.74 3.41
CA ILE A 199 -4.63 -8.35 3.40
C ILE A 199 -5.03 -7.93 1.99
N ALA A 200 -5.64 -6.76 1.87
CA ALA A 200 -5.99 -6.13 0.61
C ALA A 200 -6.02 -4.61 0.79
N THR A 201 -5.81 -3.90 -0.30
CA THR A 201 -6.27 -2.51 -0.44
C THR A 201 -7.54 -2.55 -1.28
N LYS A 202 -8.66 -2.16 -0.68
CA LYS A 202 -9.92 -1.94 -1.39
C LYS A 202 -9.99 -0.49 -1.82
N ASP A 203 -9.99 -0.28 -3.12
CA ASP A 203 -10.04 1.04 -3.72
C ASP A 203 -11.49 1.46 -3.93
N LEU A 204 -11.85 2.60 -3.37
CA LEU A 204 -13.20 3.16 -3.40
C LEU A 204 -13.22 4.42 -4.26
N ASN A 205 -14.14 4.52 -5.21
CA ASN A 205 -14.35 5.69 -6.04
C ASN A 205 -15.23 6.73 -5.34
N PHE A 206 -15.51 7.85 -6.02
CA PHE A 206 -16.29 8.98 -5.49
C PHE A 206 -17.72 8.63 -5.07
N GLN A 207 -18.26 7.48 -5.50
CA GLN A 207 -19.57 6.99 -5.04
C GLN A 207 -19.47 6.18 -3.74
N GLY A 208 -18.26 6.09 -3.15
CA GLY A 208 -17.96 5.19 -2.04
C GLY A 208 -17.98 3.71 -2.42
N SER A 209 -18.05 3.39 -3.72
CA SER A 209 -18.13 2.02 -4.23
C SER A 209 -16.76 1.51 -4.66
N GLN A 210 -16.57 0.21 -4.68
CA GLN A 210 -15.30 -0.37 -5.12
C GLN A 210 -15.02 -0.07 -6.59
N TYR A 211 -13.74 0.11 -6.92
CA TYR A 211 -13.28 0.31 -8.29
C TYR A 211 -13.77 -0.80 -9.21
N ILE A 212 -14.22 -0.41 -10.40
CA ILE A 212 -14.46 -1.34 -11.52
C ILE A 212 -13.15 -1.62 -12.27
N PRO A 213 -13.08 -2.70 -13.09
CA PRO A 213 -11.85 -3.05 -13.80
C PRO A 213 -11.24 -1.92 -14.65
N GLU A 214 -12.07 -1.04 -15.23
CA GLU A 214 -11.58 0.13 -15.98
C GLU A 214 -10.81 1.11 -15.09
N GLU A 215 -11.30 1.38 -13.88
CA GLU A 215 -10.62 2.24 -12.90
C GLU A 215 -9.32 1.60 -12.45
N SER A 216 -9.31 0.27 -12.27
CA SER A 216 -8.10 -0.48 -11.95
C SER A 216 -7.06 -0.41 -13.07
N ALA A 217 -7.48 -0.60 -14.32
CA ALA A 217 -6.58 -0.56 -15.48
C ALA A 217 -5.84 0.77 -15.61
N ARG A 218 -6.48 1.90 -15.24
CA ARG A 218 -5.85 3.23 -15.30
C ARG A 218 -4.65 3.36 -14.36
N PHE A 219 -4.77 2.90 -13.12
CA PHE A 219 -3.63 3.03 -12.19
C PHE A 219 -2.56 1.98 -12.45
N ILE A 220 -2.92 0.81 -13.00
CA ILE A 220 -1.96 -0.17 -13.52
C ILE A 220 -1.12 0.44 -14.64
N ALA A 221 -1.74 1.16 -15.58
CA ALA A 221 -1.02 1.87 -16.63
C ALA A 221 -0.01 2.87 -16.05
N LYS A 222 -0.37 3.59 -14.97
CA LYS A 222 0.58 4.49 -14.29
C LYS A 222 1.75 3.78 -13.64
N ILE A 223 1.56 2.60 -13.07
CA ILE A 223 2.68 1.80 -12.55
C ILE A 223 3.59 1.34 -13.69
N GLU A 224 3.01 0.97 -14.84
CA GLU A 224 3.78 0.64 -16.04
C GLU A 224 4.61 1.82 -16.53
N ASP A 225 4.04 3.03 -16.54
CA ASP A 225 4.75 4.26 -16.92
C ASP A 225 5.91 4.57 -15.95
N ILE A 226 5.72 4.35 -14.64
CA ILE A 226 6.79 4.47 -13.65
C ILE A 226 7.94 3.50 -13.98
N PHE A 227 7.63 2.26 -14.37
CA PHE A 227 8.67 1.28 -14.69
C PHE A 227 9.42 1.65 -15.97
N LYS A 228 8.72 2.18 -16.98
CA LYS A 228 9.36 2.73 -18.20
C LYS A 228 10.30 3.89 -17.87
N GLU A 229 9.88 4.82 -17.01
CA GLU A 229 10.73 5.93 -16.56
C GLU A 229 12.01 5.39 -15.87
N VAL A 230 11.89 4.37 -15.02
CA VAL A 230 13.06 3.72 -14.38
C VAL A 230 13.96 3.04 -15.42
N GLU A 231 13.39 2.42 -16.45
CA GLU A 231 14.16 1.75 -17.51
C GLU A 231 14.95 2.74 -18.38
N GLU A 232 14.31 3.86 -18.73
CA GLU A 232 14.82 4.91 -19.62
C GLU A 232 15.81 5.85 -18.90
N HIS A 233 15.45 6.28 -17.68
CA HIS A 233 16.20 7.28 -16.91
C HIS A 233 16.99 6.69 -15.73
N GLY A 234 16.87 5.38 -15.50
CA GLY A 234 17.61 4.63 -14.48
C GLY A 234 16.97 4.65 -13.09
N SER A 235 16.09 5.62 -12.80
CA SER A 235 15.41 5.71 -11.51
C SER A 235 14.13 6.54 -11.53
N TYR A 236 13.27 6.32 -10.54
CA TYR A 236 12.08 7.12 -10.24
C TYR A 236 12.05 7.47 -8.76
N GLN A 237 11.73 8.72 -8.43
CA GLN A 237 11.68 9.20 -7.05
C GLN A 237 10.23 9.23 -6.55
N VAL A 238 10.00 8.62 -5.39
CA VAL A 238 8.72 8.63 -4.69
C VAL A 238 8.89 9.41 -3.39
N THR A 239 8.14 10.50 -3.24
CA THR A 239 8.11 11.26 -1.99
C THR A 239 7.15 10.60 -1.00
N ILE A 240 7.66 10.29 0.19
CA ILE A 240 6.86 9.87 1.34
C ILE A 240 6.85 11.06 2.30
N ALA A 241 5.75 11.81 2.32
CA ALA A 241 5.61 13.03 3.13
C ALA A 241 5.86 12.76 4.63
N ALA A 242 6.14 13.78 5.44
CA ALA A 242 6.16 13.63 6.90
C ALA A 242 4.78 13.16 7.43
N ASP A 243 4.74 12.45 8.56
CA ASP A 243 3.45 12.00 9.14
C ASP A 243 2.59 13.17 9.66
N ALA A 244 3.23 14.28 10.02
CA ALA A 244 2.61 15.55 10.38
C ALA A 244 2.31 16.48 9.18
N ASN A 245 2.43 16.00 7.94
CA ASN A 245 2.13 16.81 6.75
C ASN A 245 0.70 17.36 6.79
N MET A 246 0.52 18.63 6.40
CA MET A 246 -0.78 19.32 6.47
C MET A 246 -1.89 18.68 5.63
N ASN A 247 -1.51 17.93 4.59
CA ASN A 247 -2.44 17.19 3.73
C ASN A 247 -2.92 15.88 4.39
N ILE A 248 -2.34 15.45 5.51
CA ILE A 248 -2.83 14.32 6.31
C ILE A 248 -3.70 14.89 7.44
N ASN A 249 -5.03 14.74 7.32
CA ASN A 249 -5.98 15.50 8.13
C ASN A 249 -6.90 14.59 8.97
N GLY A 250 -6.58 14.50 10.27
CA GLY A 250 -7.45 13.85 11.26
C GLY A 250 -8.46 14.77 11.94
N ARG A 251 -8.38 16.09 11.76
CA ARG A 251 -9.22 17.07 12.48
C ARG A 251 -10.69 16.97 12.12
N LEU A 252 -11.01 16.70 10.85
CA LEU A 252 -12.40 16.47 10.44
C LEU A 252 -12.92 15.18 11.08
N MET A 253 -12.12 14.11 11.03
CA MET A 253 -12.48 12.79 11.55
C MET A 253 -12.73 12.80 13.06
N GLN A 254 -12.09 13.69 13.82
CA GLN A 254 -12.36 13.89 15.26
C GLN A 254 -13.72 14.54 15.56
N LYS A 255 -14.29 15.29 14.61
CA LYS A 255 -15.52 16.06 14.82
C LYS A 255 -16.79 15.33 14.41
N ILE A 256 -16.66 14.24 13.65
CA ILE A 256 -17.77 13.50 13.08
C ILE A 256 -17.87 12.10 13.71
N ASN A 257 -19.06 11.48 13.61
CA ASN A 257 -19.20 10.08 13.98
C ASN A 257 -18.56 9.21 12.89
N ASN A 258 -17.30 8.84 13.13
CA ASN A 258 -16.45 8.12 12.17
C ASN A 258 -16.45 6.60 12.38
N GLY A 259 -17.24 6.06 13.32
CA GLY A 259 -17.34 4.63 13.58
C GLY A 259 -16.21 4.03 14.43
N VAL A 260 -15.21 4.79 14.87
CA VAL A 260 -14.18 4.32 15.81
C VAL A 260 -14.80 3.72 17.07
N PRO A 261 -15.83 4.31 17.71
CA PRO A 261 -16.48 3.75 18.90
C PRO A 261 -17.06 2.35 18.75
N MET A 262 -17.16 1.79 17.54
CA MET A 262 -17.62 0.42 17.31
C MET A 262 -16.51 -0.63 17.52
N TYR A 263 -15.25 -0.19 17.59
CA TYR A 263 -14.07 -1.06 17.71
C TYR A 263 -13.32 -0.89 19.05
N VAL A 264 -13.69 0.10 19.87
CA VAL A 264 -13.07 0.41 21.17
C VAL A 264 -14.00 0.12 22.34
#